data_AF-X1SZV2-F1
#
_entry.id   AF-X1SZV2-F1
#
_cell.length_a   1.000
_cell.length_b   1.000
_cell.length_c   1.000
_cell.angle_alpha   90.00
_cell.angle_beta   90.00
_cell.angle_gamma   90.00
#
_symmetry.space_group_name_H-M   'P 1'
#
loop_
_entity.id
_entity.type
_entity.pdbx_description
1 polymer ?
#
loop_
_entity_poly.entity_id
_entity_poly.type
_entity_poly.pdbx_seq_one_letter_code
_entity_poly.pdbx_strand_id
1 'polypeptide(L)'
;EHEWTYKQDNSPCYHARNVAIKLAELSRAVVILGTATPDVETFYYAQRGDYHMLQLPERVTPSEGSPLPQVEVVDLREELKAGNRSIFSRSLSQAIKESIAHGGQVILFLNRRGSATFVQCRNCGFVLRCKRCEVTLTYHWNKNILLCHQCNYHMPVPRVCPQCLSLRIKFLGIGTQKLEQEAGHSFPQARLLRWDSDVTKGKHSHQEILDKFRAHKADILIGTQIIAKGLDLPQVTLVGVISADTGLNLPDFRAGERVFQLLCQVAGRAGRGSLGG
;
A
#
# COMPACT_ATOMS: atom_id res chain seq x y z
N GLU A 1 -3.92 -14.53 8.05
CA GLU A 1 -3.93 -14.37 9.52
C GLU A 1 -3.49 -12.97 9.96
N HIS A 2 -2.55 -12.37 9.23
CA HIS A 2 -2.04 -11.00 9.34
C HIS A 2 -3.01 -9.86 8.95
N GLU A 3 -4.25 -10.18 8.66
CA GLU A 3 -5.22 -9.17 8.21
C GLU A 3 -5.72 -8.36 9.41
N TRP A 4 -5.48 -7.05 9.38
CA TRP A 4 -5.81 -6.17 10.50
C TRP A 4 -7.30 -6.02 10.75
N THR A 5 -8.16 -6.32 9.77
CA THR A 5 -9.62 -6.32 9.96
C THR A 5 -10.09 -7.43 10.92
N TYR A 6 -9.21 -8.36 11.33
CA TYR A 6 -9.49 -9.28 12.42
C TYR A 6 -9.41 -8.63 13.81
N LYS A 7 -8.86 -7.43 13.94
CA LYS A 7 -8.90 -6.65 15.18
C LYS A 7 -10.16 -5.79 15.20
N GLN A 8 -11.00 -6.00 16.22
CA GLN A 8 -12.14 -5.15 16.48
C GLN A 8 -11.68 -3.92 17.28
N ASP A 9 -11.92 -2.74 16.72
CA ASP A 9 -11.62 -1.46 17.38
C ASP A 9 -12.71 -1.04 18.38
N ASN A 10 -13.97 -1.40 18.10
CA ASN A 10 -15.12 -1.09 18.96
C ASN A 10 -15.25 -2.09 20.13
N SER A 11 -15.81 -1.65 21.26
CA SER A 11 -16.07 -2.57 22.36
C SER A 11 -17.11 -3.63 21.97
N PRO A 12 -16.87 -4.93 22.27
CA PRO A 12 -15.67 -5.48 22.91
C PRO A 12 -14.46 -5.55 21.96
N CYS A 13 -13.31 -5.03 22.38
CA CYS A 13 -12.10 -4.92 21.55
C CYS A 13 -11.31 -6.26 21.46
N TYR A 14 -11.85 -7.27 20.79
CA TYR A 14 -11.18 -8.58 20.62
C TYR A 14 -10.33 -8.65 19.34
N HIS A 15 -9.49 -9.68 19.24
CA HIS A 15 -8.81 -10.06 18.00
C HIS A 15 -9.31 -11.43 17.55
N ALA A 16 -9.94 -11.52 16.38
CA ALA A 16 -10.61 -12.74 15.91
C ALA A 16 -9.67 -13.95 15.84
N ARG A 17 -8.41 -13.76 15.42
CA ARG A 17 -7.35 -14.80 15.49
C ARG A 17 -7.21 -15.40 16.89
N ASN A 18 -7.09 -14.57 17.92
CA ASN A 18 -6.89 -15.02 19.29
C ASN A 18 -8.14 -15.74 19.83
N VAL A 19 -9.33 -15.24 19.45
CA VAL A 19 -10.61 -15.90 19.78
C VAL A 19 -10.69 -17.26 19.10
N ALA A 20 -10.31 -17.38 17.83
CA ALA A 20 -10.30 -18.65 17.11
C ALA A 20 -9.34 -19.67 17.74
N ILE A 21 -8.13 -19.24 18.10
CA ILE A 21 -7.15 -20.08 18.82
C ILE A 21 -7.73 -20.55 20.16
N LYS A 22 -8.34 -19.64 20.95
CA LYS A 22 -8.94 -20.01 22.23
C LYS A 22 -10.12 -20.94 22.08
N LEU A 23 -10.97 -20.72 21.08
CA LEU A 23 -12.11 -21.57 20.79
C LEU A 23 -11.66 -22.98 20.41
N ALA A 24 -10.58 -23.11 19.63
CA ALA A 24 -10.00 -24.39 19.25
C ALA A 24 -9.41 -25.15 20.43
N GLU A 25 -8.75 -24.45 21.36
CA GLU A 25 -8.30 -25.04 22.63
C GLU A 25 -9.48 -25.63 23.43
N LEU A 26 -10.58 -24.88 23.56
CA LEU A 26 -11.77 -25.30 24.32
C LEU A 26 -12.53 -26.46 23.63
N SER A 27 -12.57 -26.46 22.30
CA SER A 27 -13.31 -27.44 21.51
C SER A 27 -12.47 -28.63 21.03
N ARG A 28 -11.16 -28.63 21.32
CA ARG A 28 -10.18 -29.60 20.77
C ARG A 28 -10.16 -29.64 19.24
N ALA A 29 -10.42 -28.50 18.60
CA ALA A 29 -10.33 -28.34 17.16
C ALA A 29 -8.92 -27.91 16.72
N VAL A 30 -8.65 -27.98 15.42
CA VAL A 30 -7.41 -27.49 14.80
C VAL A 30 -7.68 -26.13 14.13
N VAL A 31 -6.79 -25.16 14.33
CA VAL A 31 -6.83 -23.86 13.63
C VAL A 31 -5.72 -23.82 12.59
N ILE A 32 -6.09 -23.48 11.35
CA ILE A 32 -5.15 -23.28 10.26
C ILE A 32 -5.04 -21.78 9.99
N LEU A 33 -3.85 -21.23 10.20
CA LEU A 33 -3.55 -19.81 9.96
C LEU A 33 -2.93 -19.63 8.57
N GLY A 34 -3.76 -19.47 7.55
CA GLY A 34 -3.29 -19.23 6.17
C GLY A 34 -2.79 -17.80 5.94
N THR A 35 -1.60 -17.67 5.36
CA THR A 35 -1.01 -16.39 4.92
C THR A 35 0.17 -16.60 3.97
N ALA A 36 0.38 -15.64 3.07
CA ALA A 36 1.61 -15.52 2.28
C ALA A 36 2.65 -14.60 2.93
N THR A 37 2.23 -13.80 3.92
CA THR A 37 3.03 -12.75 4.56
C THR A 37 2.67 -12.73 6.05
N PRO A 38 3.20 -13.66 6.86
CA PRO A 38 2.76 -13.83 8.24
C PRO A 38 3.04 -12.59 9.09
N ASP A 39 2.24 -12.40 10.14
CA ASP A 39 2.60 -11.49 11.23
C ASP A 39 3.91 -11.96 11.87
N VAL A 40 4.73 -11.00 12.31
CA VAL A 40 6.02 -11.27 12.98
C VAL A 40 5.83 -12.16 14.21
N GLU A 41 4.76 -11.95 14.97
CA GLU A 41 4.40 -12.78 16.12
C GLU A 41 4.09 -14.22 15.70
N THR A 42 3.23 -14.40 14.69
CA THR A 42 2.85 -15.73 14.18
C THR A 42 4.06 -16.49 13.65
N PHE A 43 4.92 -15.80 12.90
CA PHE A 43 6.15 -16.38 12.37
C PHE A 43 7.14 -16.76 13.48
N TYR A 44 7.27 -15.92 14.51
CA TYR A 44 8.10 -16.21 15.68
C TYR A 44 7.63 -17.45 16.46
N TYR A 45 6.33 -17.58 16.70
CA TYR A 45 5.75 -18.78 17.34
C TYR A 45 5.97 -20.03 16.48
N ALA A 46 5.86 -19.92 15.17
CA ALA A 46 6.16 -21.02 14.25
C ALA A 46 7.64 -21.42 14.30
N GLN A 47 8.57 -20.46 14.32
CA GLN A 47 10.02 -20.74 14.42
C GLN A 47 10.41 -21.40 15.74
N ARG A 48 9.72 -21.07 16.83
CA ARG A 48 9.93 -21.69 18.15
C ARG A 48 9.33 -23.09 18.29
N GLY A 49 8.48 -23.51 17.35
CA GLY A 49 7.75 -24.76 17.41
C GLY A 49 6.44 -24.69 18.19
N ASP A 50 6.03 -23.50 18.64
CA ASP A 50 4.72 -23.29 19.29
C ASP A 50 3.58 -23.49 18.27
N TYR A 51 3.82 -23.14 17.00
CA TYR A 51 2.96 -23.45 15.85
C TYR A 51 3.66 -24.38 14.86
N HIS A 52 2.90 -25.29 14.25
CA HIS A 52 3.41 -26.14 13.17
C HIS A 52 3.38 -25.40 11.83
N MET A 53 4.56 -25.15 11.25
CA MET A 53 4.69 -24.43 9.98
C MET A 53 4.55 -25.39 8.79
N LEU A 54 3.52 -25.18 7.98
CA LEU A 54 3.32 -25.87 6.71
C LEU A 54 3.66 -24.90 5.57
N GLN A 55 4.62 -25.24 4.73
CA GLN A 55 5.09 -24.38 3.64
C GLN A 55 4.60 -24.90 2.28
N LEU A 56 4.15 -23.97 1.44
CA LEU A 56 3.87 -24.19 0.02
C LEU A 56 4.89 -23.36 -0.76
N PRO A 57 6.06 -23.93 -1.12
CA PRO A 57 7.17 -23.16 -1.70
C PRO A 57 6.91 -22.72 -3.14
N GLU A 58 6.02 -23.43 -3.83
CA GLU A 58 5.70 -23.18 -5.23
C GLU A 58 4.52 -22.21 -5.36
N ARG A 59 4.67 -21.25 -6.28
CA ARG A 59 3.62 -20.28 -6.59
C ARG A 59 2.53 -20.97 -7.42
N VAL A 60 1.28 -20.86 -7.00
CA VAL A 60 0.13 -21.31 -7.79
C VAL A 60 -0.12 -20.33 -8.94
N THR A 61 0.33 -20.68 -10.15
CA THR A 61 0.12 -19.96 -11.40
C THR A 61 -0.32 -20.91 -12.52
N PRO A 62 -0.95 -20.43 -13.60
CA PRO A 62 -1.37 -21.27 -14.72
C PRO A 62 -0.22 -22.04 -15.38
N SER A 63 0.98 -21.46 -15.36
CA SER A 63 2.24 -22.13 -15.69
C SER A 63 3.02 -22.43 -14.41
N GLU A 64 3.48 -23.68 -14.27
CA GLU A 64 4.40 -24.06 -13.20
C GLU A 64 5.67 -23.21 -13.26
N GLY A 65 6.13 -22.71 -12.11
CA GLY A 65 7.39 -21.96 -12.01
C GLY A 65 7.36 -20.51 -12.52
N SER A 66 6.18 -19.91 -12.75
CA SER A 66 6.12 -18.49 -13.13
C SER A 66 6.82 -17.60 -12.08
N PRO A 67 7.85 -16.83 -12.47
CA PRO A 67 8.65 -16.06 -11.52
C PRO A 67 7.82 -14.96 -10.86
N LEU A 68 8.31 -14.44 -9.73
CA LEU A 68 7.79 -13.20 -9.18
C LEU A 68 8.11 -12.05 -10.15
N PRO A 69 7.23 -11.04 -10.27
CA PRO A 69 7.49 -9.88 -11.12
C PRO A 69 8.74 -9.14 -10.63
N GLN A 70 9.46 -8.53 -11.57
CA GLN A 70 10.63 -7.73 -11.25
C GLN A 70 10.21 -6.49 -10.46
N VAL A 71 10.90 -6.22 -9.33
CA VAL A 71 10.63 -5.05 -8.49
C VAL A 71 11.72 -4.00 -8.71
N GLU A 72 11.33 -2.80 -9.12
CA GLU A 72 12.19 -1.63 -9.21
C GLU A 72 11.79 -0.60 -8.14
N VAL A 73 12.78 -0.12 -7.37
CA VAL A 73 12.58 0.98 -6.41
C VAL A 73 13.16 2.25 -7.00
N VAL A 74 12.31 3.27 -7.17
CA VAL A 74 12.70 4.53 -7.81
C VAL A 74 12.77 5.67 -6.80
N ASP A 75 13.91 6.35 -6.73
CA ASP A 75 14.07 7.53 -5.88
C ASP A 75 13.53 8.79 -6.58
N LEU A 76 12.36 9.27 -6.11
CA LEU A 76 11.73 10.47 -6.64
C LEU A 76 12.51 11.77 -6.34
N ARG A 77 13.53 11.73 -5.47
CA ARG A 77 14.45 12.87 -5.25
C ARG A 77 15.36 13.06 -6.45
N GLU A 78 15.89 11.97 -7.01
CA GLU A 78 16.74 12.01 -8.20
C GLU A 78 15.93 12.43 -9.43
N GLU A 79 14.69 11.95 -9.57
CA GLU A 79 13.76 12.42 -10.59
C GLU A 79 13.54 13.93 -10.52
N LEU A 80 13.35 14.47 -9.30
CA LEU A 80 13.20 15.91 -9.10
C LEU A 80 14.47 16.70 -9.44
N LYS A 81 15.66 16.19 -9.09
CA LYS A 81 16.94 16.81 -9.47
C LYS A 81 17.11 16.83 -10.98
N ALA A 82 16.69 15.77 -11.66
CA ALA A 82 16.66 15.66 -13.11
C ALA A 82 15.48 16.41 -13.77
N GLY A 83 14.73 17.22 -13.02
CA GLY A 83 13.67 18.09 -13.53
C GLY A 83 12.27 17.48 -13.63
N ASN A 84 12.10 16.19 -13.31
CA ASN A 84 10.77 15.56 -13.27
C ASN A 84 10.03 15.96 -11.98
N ARG A 85 8.93 16.70 -12.13
CA ARG A 85 8.09 17.17 -11.01
C ARG A 85 6.82 16.33 -10.83
N SER A 86 6.57 15.38 -11.74
CA SER A 86 5.41 14.51 -11.72
C SER A 86 5.41 13.60 -10.47
N ILE A 87 4.24 13.04 -10.18
CA ILE A 87 4.09 11.96 -9.20
C ILE A 87 4.58 10.62 -9.74
N PHE A 88 4.68 10.49 -11.07
CA PHE A 88 5.20 9.31 -11.75
C PHE A 88 6.67 9.51 -12.10
N SER A 89 7.50 8.51 -11.82
CA SER A 89 8.85 8.48 -12.38
C SER A 89 8.78 8.28 -13.89
N ARG A 90 9.87 8.60 -14.58
CA ARG A 90 10.02 8.29 -16.01
C ARG A 90 9.92 6.79 -16.27
N SER A 91 10.56 5.95 -15.45
CA SER A 91 10.51 4.49 -15.58
C SER A 91 9.09 3.95 -15.43
N LEU A 92 8.35 4.39 -14.40
CA LEU A 92 6.96 3.99 -14.21
C LEU A 92 6.07 4.48 -15.36
N SER A 93 6.26 5.72 -15.82
CA SER A 93 5.47 6.26 -16.93
C SER A 93 5.70 5.49 -18.23
N GLN A 94 6.93 5.04 -18.48
CA GLN A 94 7.27 4.22 -19.63
C GLN A 94 6.64 2.82 -19.52
N ALA A 95 6.81 2.17 -18.37
CA ALA A 95 6.23 0.85 -18.11
C ALA A 95 4.69 0.85 -18.24
N ILE A 96 4.01 1.92 -17.79
CA ILE A 96 2.55 2.07 -17.96
C ILE A 96 2.18 2.10 -19.45
N LYS A 97 2.88 2.91 -20.25
CA LYS A 97 2.61 3.03 -21.69
C LYS A 97 2.84 1.71 -22.41
N GLU A 98 3.95 1.04 -22.12
CA GLU A 98 4.26 -0.27 -22.69
C GLU A 98 3.23 -1.32 -22.30
N SER A 99 2.86 -1.38 -21.02
CA SER A 99 1.83 -2.30 -20.52
C SER A 99 0.51 -2.13 -21.27
N ILE A 100 0.04 -0.89 -21.42
CA ILE A 100 -1.23 -0.59 -22.11
C ILE A 100 -1.11 -0.88 -23.61
N ALA A 101 0.02 -0.53 -24.24
CA ALA A 101 0.25 -0.79 -25.67
C ALA A 101 0.21 -2.29 -26.04
N HIS A 102 0.62 -3.16 -25.11
CA HIS A 102 0.55 -4.62 -25.27
C HIS A 102 -0.78 -5.23 -24.81
N GLY A 103 -1.80 -4.41 -24.51
CA GLY A 103 -3.11 -4.88 -24.05
C GLY A 103 -3.13 -5.39 -22.60
N GLY A 104 -2.10 -5.09 -21.81
CA GLY A 104 -2.05 -5.36 -20.39
C GLY A 104 -2.78 -4.27 -19.59
N GLN A 105 -3.16 -4.61 -18.35
CA GLN A 105 -3.78 -3.68 -17.41
C GLN A 105 -2.81 -3.29 -16.30
N VAL A 106 -2.96 -2.07 -15.79
CA VAL A 106 -2.09 -1.50 -14.76
C VAL A 106 -2.88 -1.30 -13.48
N ILE A 107 -2.25 -1.59 -12.32
CA ILE A 107 -2.73 -1.12 -11.02
C ILE A 107 -1.84 0.02 -10.54
N LEU A 108 -2.43 1.17 -10.21
CA LEU A 108 -1.77 2.24 -9.47
C LEU A 108 -2.24 2.18 -8.02
N PHE A 109 -1.35 1.65 -7.18
CA PHE A 109 -1.62 1.43 -5.77
C PHE A 109 -1.15 2.62 -4.95
N LEU A 110 -2.03 3.12 -4.08
CA LEU A 110 -1.72 4.16 -3.11
C LEU A 110 -2.06 3.68 -1.70
N ASN A 111 -1.04 3.62 -0.83
CA ASN A 111 -1.24 3.24 0.56
C ASN A 111 -1.87 4.38 1.37
N ARG A 112 -3.17 4.58 1.19
CA ARG A 112 -3.97 5.57 1.93
C ARG A 112 -4.52 4.93 3.21
N ARG A 113 -3.86 5.14 4.34
CA ARG A 113 -4.50 4.97 5.66
C ARG A 113 -4.56 6.34 6.36
N GLY A 114 -5.77 6.93 6.38
CA GLY A 114 -6.05 8.22 7.00
C GLY A 114 -5.86 9.44 6.09
N SER A 115 -6.32 10.60 6.57
CA SER A 115 -6.07 11.94 5.99
C SER A 115 -4.76 12.55 6.46
N ALA A 116 -3.98 11.82 7.26
CA ALA A 116 -2.76 12.29 7.89
C ALA A 116 -1.69 12.52 6.82
N THR A 117 -1.50 13.79 6.48
CA THR A 117 -0.37 14.21 5.66
C THR A 117 0.86 14.34 6.57
N PHE A 118 1.98 13.77 6.17
CA PHE A 118 3.26 13.99 6.85
C PHE A 118 4.12 14.96 6.03
N VAL A 119 5.14 15.51 6.67
CA VAL A 119 6.00 16.52 6.03
C VAL A 119 7.38 15.93 5.76
N GLN A 120 7.81 16.03 4.50
CA GLN A 120 9.10 15.54 4.03
C GLN A 120 9.84 16.62 3.23
N CYS A 121 11.16 16.66 3.36
CA CYS A 121 12.03 17.41 2.46
C CYS A 121 12.24 16.65 1.14
N ARG A 122 11.84 17.21 -0.01
CA ARG A 122 12.09 16.61 -1.33
C ARG A 122 13.54 16.68 -1.80
N ASN A 123 14.43 17.35 -1.04
CA ASN A 123 15.85 17.41 -1.37
C ASN A 123 16.63 16.24 -0.73
N CYS A 124 16.54 16.08 0.58
CA CYS A 124 17.29 15.03 1.30
C CYS A 124 16.42 13.86 1.78
N GLY A 125 15.09 13.92 1.66
CA GLY A 125 14.18 12.88 2.15
C GLY A 125 13.85 12.95 3.65
N PHE A 126 14.36 13.95 4.38
CA PHE A 126 14.13 14.09 5.82
C PHE A 126 12.63 14.20 6.14
N VAL A 127 12.16 13.34 7.04
CA VAL A 127 10.77 13.30 7.54
C VAL A 127 10.71 13.94 8.93
N LEU A 128 9.74 14.81 9.16
CA LEU A 128 9.56 15.50 10.43
C LEU A 128 9.00 14.55 11.50
N ARG A 129 9.82 14.24 12.51
CA ARG A 129 9.50 13.32 13.60
C ARG A 129 9.36 14.03 14.95
N CYS A 130 8.60 13.42 15.84
CA CYS A 130 8.43 13.88 17.21
C CYS A 130 9.75 13.73 17.98
N LYS A 131 10.23 14.81 18.61
CA LYS A 131 11.45 14.78 19.43
C LYS A 131 11.33 13.96 20.72
N ARG A 132 10.11 13.53 21.09
CA ARG A 132 9.83 12.76 22.31
C ARG A 132 9.61 11.27 22.06
N CYS A 133 9.00 10.93 20.92
CA CYS A 133 8.54 9.57 20.63
C CYS A 133 9.11 9.01 19.32
N GLU A 134 9.85 9.82 18.56
CA GLU A 134 10.44 9.48 17.24
C GLU A 134 9.46 9.05 16.14
N VAL A 135 8.16 9.00 16.45
CA VAL A 135 7.08 8.81 15.49
C VAL A 135 6.92 10.03 14.59
N THR A 136 6.48 9.81 13.35
CA THR A 136 6.21 10.87 12.38
C THR A 136 5.12 11.82 12.87
N LEU A 137 5.33 13.13 12.66
CA LEU A 137 4.33 14.14 12.97
C LEU A 137 3.28 14.24 11.86
N THR A 138 2.01 14.39 12.26
CA THR A 138 0.89 14.59 11.35
C THR A 138 0.62 16.08 11.15
N TYR A 139 0.45 16.52 9.91
CA TYR A 139 0.07 17.88 9.59
C TYR A 139 -1.44 18.09 9.73
N HIS A 140 -1.81 19.10 10.51
CA HIS A 140 -3.19 19.53 10.73
C HIS A 140 -3.43 20.87 10.02
N TRP A 141 -4.04 20.82 8.83
CA TRP A 141 -4.28 21.99 7.97
C TRP A 141 -5.06 23.11 8.67
N ASN A 142 -6.10 22.78 9.44
CA ASN A 142 -6.92 23.74 10.19
C ASN A 142 -6.12 24.64 11.14
N LYS A 143 -5.07 24.09 11.74
CA LYS A 143 -4.26 24.78 12.75
C LYS A 143 -2.88 25.17 12.21
N ASN A 144 -2.55 24.71 11.00
CA ASN A 144 -1.22 24.81 10.40
C ASN A 144 -0.07 24.34 11.32
N ILE A 145 -0.30 23.24 12.05
CA ILE A 145 0.69 22.65 12.97
C ILE A 145 1.03 21.20 12.59
N LEU A 146 2.21 20.77 13.01
CA LEU A 146 2.61 19.38 13.10
C LEU A 146 2.26 18.87 14.50
N LEU A 147 1.54 17.75 14.60
CA LEU A 147 1.07 17.16 15.85
C LEU A 147 1.50 15.69 15.96
N CYS A 148 1.99 15.32 17.13
CA CYS A 148 2.18 13.94 17.55
C CYS A 148 0.92 13.46 18.26
N HIS A 149 0.23 12.46 17.72
CA HIS A 149 -0.97 11.89 18.35
C HIS A 149 -0.67 10.97 19.55
N GLN A 150 0.59 10.60 19.76
CA GLN A 150 1.00 9.74 20.89
C GLN A 150 1.23 10.56 22.17
N CYS A 151 1.96 11.68 22.09
CA CYS A 151 2.34 12.47 23.26
C CYS A 151 1.86 13.93 23.22
N ASN A 152 1.01 14.27 22.25
CA ASN A 152 0.45 15.60 22.03
C ASN A 152 1.48 16.73 21.79
N TYR A 153 2.75 16.37 21.54
CA TYR A 153 3.78 17.32 21.11
C TYR A 153 3.37 17.95 19.79
N HIS A 154 3.46 19.27 19.70
CA HIS A 154 3.18 20.00 18.47
C HIS A 154 4.25 21.04 18.19
N MET A 155 4.43 21.35 16.91
CA MET A 155 5.35 22.38 16.43
C MET A 155 4.82 23.03 15.15
N PRO A 156 5.21 24.27 14.83
CA PRO A 156 4.91 24.84 13.53
C PRO A 156 5.62 24.08 12.40
N VAL A 157 5.08 24.16 11.19
CA VAL A 157 5.76 23.62 9.99
C VAL A 157 7.00 24.48 9.72
N PRO A 158 8.21 23.91 9.72
CA PRO A 158 9.42 24.69 9.45
C PRO A 158 9.46 25.15 8.00
N ARG A 159 10.03 26.34 7.76
CA ARG A 159 10.23 26.89 6.40
C ARG A 159 11.43 26.27 5.68
N VAL A 160 12.44 25.84 6.45
CA VAL A 160 13.68 25.23 5.96
C VAL A 160 13.84 23.83 6.54
N CYS A 161 14.40 22.91 5.75
CA CYS A 161 14.72 21.58 6.22
C CYS A 161 15.78 21.64 7.32
N PRO A 162 15.55 21.06 8.51
CA PRO A 162 16.54 21.10 9.59
C PRO A 162 17.78 20.24 9.29
N GLN A 163 17.72 19.33 8.31
CA GLN A 163 18.85 18.47 7.93
C GLN A 163 19.69 19.05 6.78
N CYS A 164 19.08 19.60 5.73
CA CYS A 164 19.81 20.07 4.54
C CYS A 164 19.57 21.54 4.20
N LEU A 165 18.88 22.29 5.06
CA LEU A 165 18.55 23.71 4.90
C LEU A 165 17.72 24.08 3.65
N SER A 166 17.32 23.10 2.85
CA SER A 166 16.50 23.31 1.67
C SER A 166 15.09 23.83 2.01
N LEU A 167 14.58 24.72 1.17
CA LEU A 167 13.19 25.20 1.20
C LEU A 167 12.18 24.20 0.61
N ARG A 168 12.64 23.04 0.11
CA ARG A 168 11.81 22.05 -0.58
C ARG A 168 11.04 21.14 0.39
N ILE A 169 10.36 21.73 1.38
CA ILE A 169 9.48 21.00 2.29
C ILE A 169 8.10 20.85 1.64
N LYS A 170 7.57 19.62 1.63
CA LYS A 170 6.26 19.30 1.06
C LYS A 170 5.45 18.40 1.98
N PHE A 171 4.14 18.56 1.89
CA PHE A 171 3.14 17.70 2.50
C PHE A 171 2.94 16.50 1.58
N LEU A 172 3.18 15.30 2.12
CA LEU A 172 2.94 14.03 1.44
C LEU A 172 1.68 13.37 1.99
N GLY A 173 0.96 12.70 1.10
CA GLY A 173 -0.39 12.18 1.35
C GLY A 173 -1.37 12.59 0.25
N ILE A 174 -0.97 12.46 -1.02
CA ILE A 174 -1.89 12.63 -2.14
C ILE A 174 -3.03 11.62 -2.01
N GLY A 175 -4.27 12.03 -2.27
CA GLY A 175 -5.41 11.12 -2.29
C GLY A 175 -5.51 10.38 -3.63
N THR A 176 -6.30 9.31 -3.65
CA THR A 176 -6.65 8.57 -4.88
C THR A 176 -7.29 9.47 -5.93
N GLN A 177 -8.06 10.48 -5.53
CA GLN A 177 -8.64 11.49 -6.44
C GLN A 177 -7.56 12.31 -7.17
N LYS A 178 -6.53 12.75 -6.45
CA LYS A 178 -5.43 13.50 -7.07
C LYS A 178 -4.62 12.60 -7.98
N LEU A 179 -4.38 11.35 -7.57
CA LEU A 179 -3.73 10.35 -8.41
C LEU A 179 -4.52 10.09 -9.71
N GLU A 180 -5.85 9.99 -9.63
CA GLU A 180 -6.74 9.88 -10.79
C GLU A 180 -6.63 11.07 -11.74
N GLN A 181 -6.62 12.28 -11.20
CA GLN A 181 -6.43 13.49 -12.01
C GLN A 181 -5.06 13.48 -12.72
N GLU A 182 -3.96 13.25 -11.99
CA GLU A 182 -2.61 13.23 -12.57
C GLU A 182 -2.43 12.10 -13.59
N ALA A 183 -3.04 10.93 -13.35
CA ALA A 183 -3.07 9.83 -14.30
C ALA A 183 -3.83 10.22 -15.58
N GLY A 184 -4.97 10.90 -15.45
CA GLY A 184 -5.76 11.36 -16.61
C GLY A 184 -5.01 12.38 -17.48
N HIS A 185 -4.22 13.27 -16.86
CA HIS A 185 -3.37 14.19 -17.61
C HIS A 185 -2.17 13.47 -18.27
N SER A 186 -1.57 12.49 -17.59
CA SER A 186 -0.37 11.79 -18.07
C SER A 186 -0.67 10.72 -19.13
N PHE A 187 -1.85 10.10 -19.06
CA PHE A 187 -2.29 8.99 -19.91
C PHE A 187 -3.71 9.26 -20.45
N PRO A 188 -3.91 10.30 -21.27
CA PRO A 188 -5.25 10.74 -21.70
C PRO A 188 -6.01 9.72 -22.54
N GLN A 189 -5.32 8.75 -23.14
CA GLN A 189 -5.92 7.67 -23.93
C GLN A 189 -6.33 6.46 -23.07
N ALA A 190 -5.89 6.38 -21.81
CA ALA A 190 -6.17 5.25 -20.94
C ALA A 190 -7.51 5.44 -20.21
N ARG A 191 -8.31 4.38 -20.17
CA ARG A 191 -9.56 4.32 -19.41
C ARG A 191 -9.24 4.08 -17.93
N LEU A 192 -9.50 5.07 -17.09
CA LEU A 192 -9.22 5.00 -15.67
C LEU A 192 -10.41 4.43 -14.89
N LEU A 193 -10.11 3.69 -13.82
CA LEU A 193 -11.10 3.20 -12.87
C LEU A 193 -10.59 3.39 -11.44
N ARG A 194 -11.30 4.16 -10.62
CA ARG A 194 -10.95 4.37 -9.22
C ARG A 194 -11.71 3.41 -8.30
N TRP A 195 -10.98 2.69 -7.46
CA TRP A 195 -11.50 1.76 -6.46
C TRP A 195 -10.97 2.11 -5.06
N ASP A 196 -11.75 2.91 -4.34
CA ASP A 196 -11.50 3.28 -2.96
C ASP A 196 -12.79 3.24 -2.13
N SER A 197 -12.66 3.42 -0.81
CA SER A 197 -13.79 3.43 0.14
C SER A 197 -14.84 4.51 -0.14
N ASP A 198 -14.46 5.59 -0.82
CA ASP A 198 -15.36 6.70 -1.11
C ASP A 198 -16.31 6.34 -2.27
N VAL A 199 -15.84 5.51 -3.21
CA VAL A 199 -16.61 4.99 -4.35
C VAL A 199 -17.43 3.75 -3.98
N THR A 200 -16.98 2.93 -3.03
CA THR A 200 -17.61 1.65 -2.70
C THR A 200 -18.60 1.72 -1.52
N LYS A 201 -19.68 2.49 -1.66
CA LYS A 201 -20.72 2.62 -0.62
C LYS A 201 -21.87 1.62 -0.75
N GLY A 202 -22.07 1.04 -1.94
CA GLY A 202 -23.17 0.10 -2.22
C GLY A 202 -22.76 -1.37 -2.07
N LYS A 203 -23.69 -2.24 -1.64
CA LYS A 203 -23.47 -3.68 -1.43
C LYS A 203 -22.88 -4.42 -2.65
N HIS A 204 -23.17 -3.94 -3.86
CA HIS A 204 -22.71 -4.55 -5.14
C HIS A 204 -21.58 -3.78 -5.82
N SER A 205 -21.19 -2.61 -5.29
CA SER A 205 -20.24 -1.70 -5.95
C SER A 205 -18.85 -2.33 -6.17
N HIS A 206 -18.38 -3.15 -5.24
CA HIS A 206 -17.12 -3.88 -5.38
C HIS A 206 -17.14 -4.86 -6.55
N GLN A 207 -18.24 -5.61 -6.71
CA GLN A 207 -18.37 -6.61 -7.76
C GLN A 207 -18.46 -5.94 -9.13
N GLU A 208 -19.21 -4.85 -9.25
CA GLU A 208 -19.32 -4.11 -10.50
C GLU A 208 -17.99 -3.53 -10.98
N ILE A 209 -17.18 -2.98 -10.07
CA ILE A 209 -15.85 -2.45 -10.40
C ILE A 209 -14.93 -3.59 -10.84
N LEU A 210 -14.95 -4.72 -10.12
CA LEU A 210 -14.19 -5.91 -10.47
C LEU A 210 -14.56 -6.44 -11.86
N ASP A 211 -15.86 -6.56 -12.14
CA ASP A 211 -16.37 -7.08 -13.42
C ASP A 211 -16.02 -6.14 -14.58
N LYS A 212 -16.11 -4.81 -14.37
CA LYS A 212 -15.65 -3.83 -15.36
C LYS A 212 -14.17 -3.98 -15.66
N PHE A 213 -13.34 -4.14 -14.63
CA PHE A 213 -11.90 -4.29 -14.82
C PHE A 213 -11.57 -5.62 -15.51
N ARG A 214 -12.17 -6.74 -15.09
CA ARG A 214 -12.02 -8.06 -15.72
C ARG A 214 -12.49 -8.11 -17.18
N ALA A 215 -13.56 -7.39 -17.50
CA ALA A 215 -14.05 -7.25 -18.86
C ALA A 215 -13.22 -6.26 -19.71
N HIS A 216 -12.05 -5.86 -19.23
CA HIS A 216 -11.13 -4.94 -19.90
C HIS A 216 -11.81 -3.61 -20.31
N LYS A 217 -12.74 -3.10 -19.47
CA LYS A 217 -13.40 -1.79 -19.66
C LYS A 217 -12.59 -0.63 -19.08
N ALA A 218 -11.46 -0.92 -18.42
CA ALA A 218 -10.51 0.04 -17.89
C ALA A 218 -9.08 -0.49 -18.05
N ASP A 219 -8.15 0.40 -18.34
CA ASP A 219 -6.73 0.09 -18.58
C ASP A 219 -5.90 0.30 -17.30
N ILE A 220 -6.28 1.30 -16.48
CA ILE A 220 -5.59 1.64 -15.23
C ILE A 220 -6.59 1.61 -14.07
N LEU A 221 -6.36 0.72 -13.11
CA LEU A 221 -7.08 0.65 -11.85
C LEU A 221 -6.31 1.41 -10.76
N ILE A 222 -6.92 2.46 -10.22
CA ILE A 222 -6.35 3.28 -9.16
C ILE A 222 -7.02 2.93 -7.84
N GLY A 223 -6.27 2.55 -6.82
CA GLY A 223 -6.91 2.37 -5.52
C GLY A 223 -6.01 2.03 -4.36
N THR A 224 -6.67 1.65 -3.28
CA THR A 224 -6.06 1.47 -1.96
C THR A 224 -6.02 -0.01 -1.58
N GLN A 225 -5.81 -0.31 -0.29
CA GLN A 225 -5.68 -1.66 0.27
C GLN A 225 -6.78 -2.65 -0.14
N ILE A 226 -7.94 -2.17 -0.59
CA ILE A 226 -9.04 -3.00 -1.10
C ILE A 226 -8.59 -3.83 -2.31
N ILE A 227 -7.77 -3.26 -3.21
CA ILE A 227 -7.28 -3.95 -4.42
C ILE A 227 -6.29 -5.08 -4.07
N ALA A 228 -5.60 -4.97 -2.93
CA ALA A 228 -4.59 -5.94 -2.51
C ALA A 228 -5.19 -7.28 -2.04
N LYS A 229 -6.51 -7.39 -1.85
CA LYS A 229 -7.16 -8.54 -1.20
C LYS A 229 -7.95 -9.42 -2.17
N GLY A 230 -7.60 -10.71 -2.27
CA GLY A 230 -8.47 -11.75 -2.84
C GLY A 230 -8.92 -11.59 -4.30
N LEU A 231 -8.40 -10.61 -5.06
CA LEU A 231 -8.79 -10.39 -6.44
C LEU A 231 -7.89 -11.17 -7.41
N ASP A 232 -8.50 -12.02 -8.22
CA ASP A 232 -7.85 -12.64 -9.37
C ASP A 232 -8.03 -11.75 -10.62
N LEU A 233 -6.92 -11.23 -11.12
CA LEU A 233 -6.81 -10.21 -12.18
C LEU A 233 -5.73 -10.63 -13.18
N PRO A 234 -6.00 -11.61 -14.05
CA PRO A 234 -4.97 -12.27 -14.86
C PRO A 234 -4.34 -11.36 -15.92
N GLN A 235 -5.02 -10.28 -16.33
CA GLN A 235 -4.54 -9.33 -17.31
C GLN A 235 -3.68 -8.20 -16.71
N VAL A 236 -3.43 -8.22 -15.40
CA VAL A 236 -2.56 -7.23 -14.75
C VAL A 236 -1.10 -7.60 -14.96
N THR A 237 -0.41 -6.77 -15.72
CA THR A 237 1.00 -6.93 -16.11
C THR A 237 1.91 -5.91 -15.41
N LEU A 238 1.36 -4.89 -14.76
CA LEU A 238 2.14 -3.89 -14.02
C LEU A 238 1.42 -3.42 -12.77
N VAL A 239 2.18 -3.26 -11.69
CA VAL A 239 1.71 -2.55 -10.50
C VAL A 239 2.66 -1.42 -10.12
N GLY A 240 2.17 -0.18 -10.17
CA GLY A 240 2.87 1.00 -9.71
C GLY A 240 2.46 1.35 -8.28
N VAL A 241 3.37 1.23 -7.32
CA VAL A 241 3.14 1.69 -5.94
C VAL A 241 3.56 3.15 -5.79
N ILE A 242 2.59 4.03 -5.63
CA ILE A 242 2.83 5.47 -5.51
C ILE A 242 3.11 5.84 -4.05
N SER A 243 4.24 6.54 -3.83
CA SER A 243 4.63 7.05 -2.51
C SER A 243 4.66 5.96 -1.42
N ALA A 244 5.35 4.84 -1.68
CA ALA A 244 5.51 3.72 -0.74
C ALA A 244 5.96 4.18 0.67
N ASP A 245 6.81 5.20 0.74
CA ASP A 245 7.30 5.85 1.96
C ASP A 245 6.18 6.31 2.91
N THR A 246 4.99 6.62 2.37
CA THR A 246 3.85 7.08 3.18
C THR A 246 3.48 6.06 4.23
N GLY A 247 3.46 4.78 3.87
CA GLY A 247 3.14 3.72 4.80
C GLY A 247 4.22 3.53 5.87
N LEU A 248 5.50 3.66 5.48
CA LEU A 248 6.63 3.45 6.38
C LEU A 248 6.71 4.53 7.46
N ASN A 249 6.19 5.71 7.16
CA ASN A 249 6.19 6.86 8.05
C ASN A 249 4.86 7.02 8.80
N LEU A 250 3.98 6.01 8.82
CA LEU A 250 2.82 6.04 9.71
C LEU A 250 3.29 6.03 11.19
N PRO A 251 2.63 6.77 12.10
CA PRO A 251 3.03 6.88 13.51
C PRO A 251 2.64 5.63 14.32
N ASP A 252 3.15 4.48 13.91
CA ASP A 252 2.85 3.15 14.43
C ASP A 252 4.10 2.27 14.32
N PHE A 253 4.47 1.59 15.40
CA PHE A 253 5.67 0.76 15.44
C PHE A 253 5.62 -0.44 14.48
N ARG A 254 4.41 -0.91 14.11
CA ARG A 254 4.19 -1.97 13.10
C ARG A 254 4.09 -1.42 11.68
N ALA A 255 4.42 -0.15 11.44
CA ALA A 255 4.36 0.44 10.11
C ALA A 255 5.21 -0.34 9.09
N GLY A 256 6.44 -0.72 9.46
CA GLY A 256 7.34 -1.48 8.58
C GLY A 256 6.76 -2.84 8.17
N GLU A 257 6.32 -3.64 9.14
CA GLU A 257 5.67 -4.94 8.93
C GLU A 257 4.46 -4.82 7.99
N ARG A 258 3.54 -3.89 8.28
CA ARG A 258 2.32 -3.73 7.50
C ARG A 258 2.60 -3.28 6.07
N VAL A 259 3.56 -2.39 5.88
CA VAL A 259 3.96 -1.97 4.53
C VAL A 259 4.59 -3.12 3.77
N PHE A 260 5.46 -3.89 4.40
CA PHE A 260 6.05 -5.07 3.77
C PHE A 260 4.97 -6.06 3.33
N GLN A 261 4.06 -6.45 4.23
CA GLN A 261 2.95 -7.35 3.92
C GLN A 261 2.11 -6.82 2.74
N LEU A 262 1.79 -5.53 2.75
CA LEU A 262 1.02 -4.88 1.70
C LEU A 262 1.76 -4.85 0.35
N LEU A 263 3.04 -4.47 0.34
CA LEU A 263 3.85 -4.43 -0.89
C LEU A 263 4.01 -5.83 -1.49
N CYS A 264 4.25 -6.86 -0.66
CA CYS A 264 4.31 -8.25 -1.11
C CYS A 264 2.99 -8.71 -1.73
N GLN A 265 1.84 -8.39 -1.10
CA GLN A 265 0.53 -8.71 -1.66
C GLN A 265 0.27 -8.02 -2.99
N VAL A 266 0.61 -6.74 -3.08
CA VAL A 266 0.40 -5.90 -4.26
C VAL A 266 1.31 -6.36 -5.41
N ALA A 267 2.59 -6.61 -5.15
CA ALA A 267 3.51 -7.17 -6.12
C ALA A 267 3.02 -8.54 -6.62
N GLY A 268 2.49 -9.38 -5.73
CA GLY A 268 1.90 -10.67 -6.09
C GLY A 268 0.64 -10.61 -6.96
N ARG A 269 0.11 -9.43 -7.30
CA ARG A 269 -1.01 -9.24 -8.25
C ARG A 269 -0.57 -9.19 -9.71
N ALA A 270 0.65 -8.74 -10.00
CA ALA A 270 1.19 -8.78 -11.35
C ALA A 270 1.66 -10.20 -11.71
N GLY A 271 1.63 -10.49 -13.02
CA GLY A 271 2.22 -11.71 -13.58
C GLY A 271 1.53 -12.99 -13.15
N ARG A 272 0.22 -12.94 -12.88
CA ARG A 272 -0.61 -14.15 -12.65
C ARG A 272 -1.14 -14.78 -13.92
N GLY A 273 -1.26 -14.01 -15.00
CA GLY A 273 -1.67 -14.51 -16.32
C GLY A 273 -0.47 -14.88 -17.21
N SER A 274 -0.77 -15.38 -18.40
CA SER A 274 0.22 -15.78 -19.41
C SER A 274 1.06 -14.62 -19.95
N LEU A 275 0.63 -13.37 -19.75
CA LEU A 275 1.33 -12.17 -20.20
C LEU A 275 2.56 -11.81 -19.34
N GLY A 276 2.74 -12.45 -18.18
CA GLY A 276 3.81 -12.10 -17.24
C GLY A 276 3.60 -10.74 -16.58
N GLY A 277 4.60 -10.24 -15.86
CA GLY A 277 4.57 -8.93 -15.22
C GLY A 277 5.89 -8.54 -14.58
#